data_AF-A0A925RE23-F1
#
_entry.id   AF-A0A925RE23-F1
#
_cell.length_a   1.000
_cell.length_b   1.000
_cell.length_c   1.000
_cell.angle_alpha   90.00
_cell.angle_beta   90.00
_cell.angle_gamma   90.00
#
_symmetry.space_group_name_H-M   'P 1'
#
loop_
_entity.id
_entity.type
_entity.pdbx_description
1 polymer ?
#
loop_
_entity_poly.entity_id
_entity_poly.type
_entity_poly.pdbx_seq_one_letter_code
_entity_poly.pdbx_strand_id
1 'polypeptide(L)'
;MASQLAPQAQTTYRSAPNAAEELDRWMREHPEAQPVHTHPGDVSRSDIYVENTWQPIFAAMRANEPINKVTGTPYGDFWNVTTIKTIQHVEALPELFSSSWEHGGITIGERPEGIEEEFQLPMFIAMDRPQHTGQRRTVAPAFTPAEMERMSAEIRQRTAEVLDGLPWGEKFDWVDKVSIELTTGMLALLFGFPWQDRRLLTYWSDWAGDVEMANDPSTFDKRQEVLWGCAAYFNKLWDERKNAPPAP
;
A
#
# COMPACT_ATOMS: atom_id res chain seq x y z
N MET A 1 46.41 -1.32 -17.06
CA MET A 1 45.36 -0.35 -17.46
C MET A 1 44.50 -0.11 -16.25
N ALA A 2 44.46 1.13 -15.73
CA ALA A 2 43.61 1.48 -14.60
C ALA A 2 42.16 1.53 -15.08
N SER A 3 41.28 0.66 -14.55
CA SER A 3 39.85 0.82 -14.77
C SER A 3 39.40 2.04 -13.98
N GLN A 4 39.14 3.15 -14.67
CA GLN A 4 38.38 4.23 -14.07
C GLN A 4 36.97 3.67 -13.82
N LEU A 5 36.58 3.61 -12.55
CA LEU A 5 35.18 3.39 -12.18
C LEU A 5 34.39 4.50 -12.87
N ALA A 6 33.36 4.12 -13.62
CA ALA A 6 32.44 5.10 -14.20
C ALA A 6 31.95 6.02 -13.07
N PRO A 7 31.89 7.35 -13.28
CA PRO A 7 31.30 8.23 -12.28
C PRO A 7 29.91 7.70 -11.95
N GLN A 8 29.61 7.54 -10.65
CA GLN A 8 28.29 7.13 -10.20
C GLN A 8 27.28 8.08 -10.83
N ALA A 9 26.52 7.60 -11.82
CA ALA A 9 25.43 8.38 -12.38
C ALA A 9 24.52 8.74 -11.19
N GLN A 10 24.30 10.03 -10.98
CA GLN A 10 23.41 10.50 -9.93
C GLN A 10 21.99 10.16 -10.38
N THR A 11 21.54 8.95 -10.02
CA THR A 11 20.19 8.49 -10.33
C THR A 11 19.21 9.48 -9.73
N THR A 12 18.48 10.17 -10.60
CA THR A 12 17.44 11.11 -10.17
C THR A 12 16.15 10.31 -10.01
N TYR A 13 15.72 10.10 -8.76
CA TYR A 13 14.43 9.48 -8.47
C TYR A 13 13.31 10.49 -8.69
N ARG A 14 12.24 10.07 -9.36
CA ARG A 14 11.07 10.91 -9.64
C ARG A 14 9.99 10.68 -8.58
N SER A 15 9.30 11.75 -8.22
CA SER A 15 8.12 11.73 -7.33
C SER A 15 6.83 12.11 -8.08
N ALA A 16 6.90 12.13 -9.42
CA ALA A 16 5.80 12.48 -10.30
C ALA A 16 5.96 11.70 -11.62
N PRO A 17 4.86 11.44 -12.32
CA PRO A 17 3.46 11.74 -11.96
C PRO A 17 2.93 10.87 -10.82
N ASN A 18 1.96 11.35 -10.03
CA ASN A 18 1.39 10.54 -8.93
C ASN A 18 0.39 9.50 -9.47
N ALA A 19 0.20 8.38 -8.75
CA ALA A 19 -0.61 7.25 -9.22
C ALA A 19 -2.06 7.66 -9.55
N ALA A 20 -2.68 8.50 -8.71
CA ALA A 20 -4.04 8.97 -8.90
C ALA A 20 -4.21 9.81 -10.19
N GLU A 21 -3.30 10.75 -10.45
CA GLU A 21 -3.31 11.57 -11.68
C GLU A 21 -3.10 10.71 -12.94
N GLU A 22 -2.29 9.66 -12.84
CA GLU A 22 -2.06 8.70 -13.91
C GLU A 22 -3.30 7.87 -14.19
N LEU A 23 -3.92 7.32 -13.15
CA LEU A 23 -5.18 6.58 -13.24
C LEU A 23 -6.30 7.47 -13.81
N ASP A 24 -6.45 8.70 -13.30
CA ASP A 24 -7.45 9.66 -13.77
C ASP A 24 -7.24 10.06 -15.24
N ARG A 25 -5.99 10.23 -15.67
CA ARG A 25 -5.70 10.49 -17.08
C ARG A 25 -6.04 9.27 -17.92
N TRP A 26 -5.59 8.10 -17.50
CA TRP A 26 -5.81 6.84 -18.22
C TRP A 26 -7.30 6.51 -18.35
N MET A 27 -8.09 6.66 -17.28
CA MET A 27 -9.54 6.45 -17.26
C MET A 27 -10.29 7.41 -18.21
N ARG A 28 -9.78 8.64 -18.41
CA ARG A 28 -10.35 9.58 -19.38
C ARG A 28 -10.02 9.21 -20.83
N GLU A 29 -8.87 8.59 -21.05
CA GLU A 29 -8.43 8.13 -22.37
C GLU A 29 -9.09 6.79 -22.76
N HIS A 30 -9.49 5.97 -21.78
CA HIS A 30 -10.07 4.63 -21.96
C HIS A 30 -11.44 4.49 -21.23
N PRO A 31 -12.46 5.28 -21.61
CA PRO A 31 -13.77 5.22 -20.95
C PRO A 31 -14.44 3.84 -21.06
N GLU A 32 -14.08 3.03 -22.06
CA GLU A 32 -14.53 1.65 -22.24
C GLU A 32 -14.00 0.68 -21.18
N ALA A 33 -12.90 1.04 -20.51
CA ALA A 33 -12.30 0.23 -19.46
C ALA A 33 -12.89 0.52 -18.07
N GLN A 34 -13.85 1.45 -17.98
CA GLN A 34 -14.50 1.73 -16.70
C GLN A 34 -15.24 0.50 -16.15
N PRO A 35 -15.03 0.16 -14.87
CA PRO A 35 -15.65 -1.00 -14.26
C PRO A 35 -17.18 -0.85 -14.23
N VAL A 36 -17.89 -1.85 -14.77
CA VAL A 36 -19.35 -1.88 -14.78
C VAL A 36 -19.86 -2.72 -13.62
N HIS A 37 -20.45 -2.07 -12.62
CA HIS A 37 -21.04 -2.72 -11.45
C HIS A 37 -22.55 -2.90 -11.65
N THR A 38 -23.01 -4.14 -11.82
CA THR A 38 -24.43 -4.43 -12.12
C THR A 38 -25.19 -5.07 -10.97
N HIS A 39 -24.50 -5.72 -10.03
CA HIS A 39 -25.13 -6.42 -8.92
C HIS A 39 -25.49 -5.44 -7.79
N PRO A 40 -26.71 -5.48 -7.22
CA PRO A 40 -27.15 -4.52 -6.20
C PRO A 40 -26.39 -4.65 -4.87
N GLY A 41 -25.86 -5.84 -4.58
CA GLY A 41 -24.96 -6.11 -3.45
C GLY A 41 -23.48 -5.84 -3.73
N ASP A 42 -23.13 -5.31 -4.90
CA ASP A 42 -21.75 -4.99 -5.23
C ASP A 42 -21.30 -3.71 -4.52
N VAL A 43 -20.49 -3.88 -3.48
CA VAL A 43 -19.87 -2.80 -2.71
C VAL A 43 -18.40 -2.60 -3.10
N SER A 44 -17.93 -3.20 -4.20
CA SER A 44 -16.59 -2.94 -4.74
C SER A 44 -16.51 -1.65 -5.56
N ARG A 45 -17.66 -1.10 -5.96
CA ARG A 45 -17.78 0.17 -6.69
C ARG A 45 -17.16 1.34 -5.91
N SER A 46 -16.25 2.09 -6.51
CA SER A 46 -15.47 3.13 -5.82
C SER A 46 -16.31 4.38 -5.46
N ASP A 47 -17.35 4.67 -6.23
CA ASP A 47 -18.21 5.85 -6.07
C ASP A 47 -18.92 5.91 -4.71
N ILE A 48 -19.35 4.78 -4.12
CA ILE A 48 -19.99 4.79 -2.79
C ILE A 48 -19.03 5.21 -1.67
N TYR A 49 -17.72 5.11 -1.90
CA TYR A 49 -16.68 5.56 -0.98
C TYR A 49 -16.31 7.02 -1.24
N VAL A 50 -16.15 7.41 -2.51
CA VAL A 50 -15.87 8.80 -2.94
C VAL A 50 -17.01 9.74 -2.54
N GLU A 51 -18.26 9.33 -2.80
CA GLU A 51 -19.46 10.10 -2.44
C GLU A 51 -19.86 9.92 -0.97
N ASN A 52 -19.18 9.01 -0.25
CA ASN A 52 -19.44 8.70 1.15
C ASN A 52 -20.90 8.29 1.41
N THR A 53 -21.42 7.37 0.58
CA THR A 53 -22.81 6.85 0.58
C THR A 53 -22.92 5.35 0.91
N TRP A 54 -21.82 4.70 1.27
CA TRP A 54 -21.75 3.27 1.59
C TRP A 54 -22.55 2.86 2.85
N GLN A 55 -22.77 3.79 3.79
CA GLN A 55 -23.34 3.53 5.11
C GLN A 55 -24.70 2.81 5.08
N PRO A 56 -25.74 3.32 4.36
CA PRO A 56 -27.03 2.64 4.27
C PRO A 56 -26.93 1.26 3.61
N ILE A 57 -26.03 1.07 2.63
CA ILE A 57 -25.85 -0.20 1.91
C ILE A 57 -25.35 -1.27 2.90
N PHE A 58 -24.26 -0.98 3.60
CA PHE A 58 -23.72 -1.90 4.61
C PHE A 58 -24.66 -2.08 5.81
N ALA A 59 -25.47 -1.07 6.18
CA ALA A 59 -26.48 -1.23 7.22
C ALA A 59 -27.58 -2.23 6.82
N ALA A 60 -28.06 -2.15 5.57
CA ALA A 60 -29.04 -3.09 5.03
C ALA A 60 -28.47 -4.51 4.93
N MET A 61 -27.23 -4.67 4.47
CA MET A 61 -26.55 -5.98 4.43
C MET A 61 -26.45 -6.59 5.83
N ARG A 62 -25.96 -5.84 6.82
CA ARG A 62 -25.86 -6.34 8.20
C ARG A 62 -27.20 -6.77 8.80
N ALA A 63 -28.29 -6.09 8.44
CA ALA A 63 -29.62 -6.38 8.96
C ALA A 63 -30.28 -7.60 8.30
N ASN A 64 -30.10 -7.78 6.99
CA ASN A 64 -30.89 -8.73 6.21
C ASN A 64 -30.06 -9.92 5.70
N GLU A 65 -28.82 -9.69 5.27
CA GLU A 65 -27.99 -10.70 4.61
C GLU A 65 -26.49 -10.46 4.89
N PRO A 66 -26.02 -10.70 6.14
CA PRO A 66 -24.70 -10.27 6.60
C PRO A 66 -23.54 -11.00 5.92
N ILE A 67 -23.83 -12.17 5.32
CA ILE A 67 -22.97 -12.92 4.42
C ILE A 67 -23.76 -13.15 3.14
N ASN A 68 -23.31 -12.59 2.02
CA ASN A 68 -23.98 -12.73 0.72
C ASN A 68 -22.96 -12.87 -0.40
N LYS A 69 -23.30 -13.67 -1.42
CA LYS A 69 -22.47 -13.84 -2.61
C LYS A 69 -22.84 -12.79 -3.65
N VAL A 70 -21.84 -12.13 -4.21
CA VAL A 70 -21.95 -11.19 -5.32
C VAL A 70 -21.28 -11.83 -6.52
N THR A 71 -21.92 -11.76 -7.68
CA THR A 71 -21.42 -12.40 -8.91
C THR A 71 -21.35 -11.43 -10.06
N GLY A 72 -20.42 -11.66 -10.99
CA GLY A 72 -20.31 -10.86 -12.22
C GLY A 72 -19.88 -9.41 -11.97
N THR A 73 -18.95 -9.20 -11.02
CA THR A 73 -18.36 -7.89 -10.76
C THR A 73 -17.06 -7.71 -11.56
N PRO A 74 -16.54 -6.47 -11.68
CA PRO A 74 -15.23 -6.20 -12.26
C PRO A 74 -14.05 -6.94 -11.57
N TYR A 75 -14.27 -7.46 -10.36
CA TYR A 75 -13.29 -8.23 -9.59
C TYR A 75 -13.70 -9.72 -9.43
N GLY A 76 -14.56 -10.22 -10.32
CA GLY A 76 -15.05 -11.60 -10.25
C GLY A 76 -16.18 -11.80 -9.24
N ASP A 77 -16.35 -13.05 -8.81
CA ASP A 77 -17.34 -13.45 -7.82
C ASP A 77 -16.73 -13.37 -6.41
N PHE A 78 -17.39 -12.69 -5.47
CA PHE A 78 -16.90 -12.60 -4.09
C PHE A 78 -18.01 -12.73 -3.05
N TRP A 79 -17.61 -12.92 -1.79
CA TRP A 79 -18.51 -12.94 -0.64
C TRP A 79 -18.36 -11.67 0.19
N ASN A 80 -19.45 -10.97 0.41
CA ASN A 80 -19.52 -9.93 1.41
C ASN A 80 -19.54 -10.56 2.81
N VAL A 81 -18.70 -10.08 3.72
CA VAL A 81 -18.71 -10.46 5.15
C VAL A 81 -18.79 -9.19 5.99
N THR A 82 -19.98 -8.84 6.46
CA THR A 82 -20.28 -7.44 6.86
C THR A 82 -20.47 -7.19 8.35
N THR A 83 -20.40 -8.24 9.20
CA THR A 83 -20.54 -8.10 10.66
C THR A 83 -19.24 -8.40 11.38
N ILE A 84 -19.02 -7.74 12.53
CA ILE A 84 -17.81 -7.92 13.36
C ILE A 84 -17.60 -9.40 13.69
N LYS A 85 -18.66 -10.10 14.11
CA LYS A 85 -18.57 -11.51 14.53
C LYS A 85 -18.17 -12.44 13.37
N THR A 86 -18.70 -12.20 12.18
CA THR A 86 -18.38 -13.02 11.00
C THR A 86 -16.97 -12.74 10.49
N ILE A 87 -16.52 -11.49 10.51
CA ILE A 87 -15.14 -11.11 10.16
C ILE A 87 -14.14 -11.79 11.12
N GLN A 88 -14.37 -11.69 12.43
CA GLN A 88 -13.52 -12.34 13.44
C GLN A 88 -13.46 -13.86 13.27
N HIS A 89 -14.57 -14.49 12.88
CA HIS A 89 -14.60 -15.92 12.62
C HIS A 89 -13.74 -16.32 11.41
N VAL A 90 -13.85 -15.57 10.31
CA VAL A 90 -13.05 -15.77 9.10
C VAL A 90 -11.56 -15.57 9.38
N GLU A 91 -11.19 -14.45 9.99
CA GLU A 91 -9.78 -14.15 10.31
C GLU A 91 -9.15 -15.13 11.31
N ALA A 92 -9.95 -15.77 12.17
CA ALA A 92 -9.46 -16.76 13.13
C ALA A 92 -9.15 -18.14 12.51
N LEU A 93 -9.55 -18.37 11.25
CA LEU A 93 -9.44 -19.66 10.55
C LEU A 93 -8.60 -19.56 9.27
N PRO A 94 -7.30 -19.19 9.35
CA PRO A 94 -6.46 -18.97 8.17
C PRO A 94 -6.18 -20.24 7.36
N GLU A 95 -6.34 -21.44 7.94
CA GLU A 95 -6.24 -22.71 7.21
C GLU A 95 -7.46 -22.97 6.31
N LEU A 96 -8.59 -22.31 6.59
CA LEU A 96 -9.82 -22.38 5.79
C LEU A 96 -9.96 -21.17 4.86
N PHE A 97 -9.57 -19.99 5.34
CA PHE A 97 -9.59 -18.73 4.61
C PHE A 97 -8.16 -18.24 4.44
N SER A 98 -7.47 -18.82 3.46
CA SER A 98 -6.07 -18.52 3.16
C SER A 98 -5.88 -17.05 2.76
N SER A 99 -4.73 -16.50 3.14
CA SER A 99 -4.26 -15.19 2.67
C SER A 99 -3.18 -15.31 1.59
N SER A 100 -2.84 -16.53 1.18
CA SER A 100 -1.70 -16.78 0.29
C SER A 100 -1.84 -16.06 -1.04
N TRP A 101 -0.76 -15.40 -1.49
CA TRP A 101 -0.65 -14.85 -2.84
C TRP A 101 -0.82 -15.93 -3.92
N GLU A 102 -0.59 -17.21 -3.60
CA GLU A 102 -0.88 -18.36 -4.48
C GLU A 102 -2.37 -18.51 -4.80
N HIS A 103 -3.25 -17.91 -3.99
CA HIS A 103 -4.70 -17.90 -4.14
C HIS A 103 -5.28 -16.52 -4.51
N GLY A 104 -4.42 -15.56 -4.87
CA GLY A 104 -4.84 -14.19 -5.24
C GLY A 104 -4.50 -13.12 -4.19
N GLY A 105 -4.06 -13.50 -3.00
CA GLY A 105 -3.59 -12.57 -1.97
C GLY A 105 -4.69 -12.03 -1.07
N ILE A 106 -4.59 -10.74 -0.70
CA ILE A 106 -5.38 -10.13 0.39
C ILE A 106 -6.23 -8.92 -0.05
N THR A 107 -6.27 -8.63 -1.34
CA THR A 107 -7.14 -7.60 -1.93
C THR A 107 -8.32 -8.24 -2.65
N ILE A 108 -9.34 -7.45 -2.98
CA ILE A 108 -10.44 -7.91 -3.84
C ILE A 108 -10.01 -8.09 -5.30
N GLY A 109 -8.97 -7.38 -5.75
CA GLY A 109 -8.41 -7.54 -7.08
C GLY A 109 -7.77 -8.91 -7.27
N GLU A 110 -7.98 -9.48 -8.46
CA GLU A 110 -7.32 -10.71 -8.88
C GLU A 110 -6.04 -10.38 -9.66
N ARG A 111 -5.20 -11.38 -9.88
CA ARG A 111 -4.02 -11.22 -10.72
C ARG A 111 -4.46 -11.21 -12.19
N PRO A 112 -4.10 -10.17 -12.98
CA PRO A 112 -4.35 -10.20 -14.41
C PRO A 112 -3.67 -11.39 -15.09
N GLU A 113 -4.39 -12.05 -16.00
CA GLU A 113 -3.84 -13.12 -16.83
C GLU A 113 -2.66 -12.60 -17.67
N GLY A 114 -1.59 -13.39 -17.80
CA GLY A 114 -0.44 -13.06 -18.66
C GLY A 114 0.69 -12.25 -18.01
N ILE A 115 0.57 -11.85 -16.75
CA ILE A 115 1.71 -11.31 -16.00
C ILE A 115 2.71 -12.43 -15.70
N GLU A 116 3.97 -12.26 -16.09
CA GLU A 116 5.05 -13.22 -15.85
C GLU A 116 5.24 -13.52 -14.35
N GLU A 117 5.66 -14.73 -14.00
CA GLU A 117 5.96 -15.14 -12.61
C GLU A 117 7.01 -14.25 -11.93
N GLU A 118 7.84 -13.54 -12.71
CA GLU A 118 8.96 -12.74 -12.22
C GLU A 118 8.55 -11.49 -11.45
N PHE A 119 7.31 -11.00 -11.59
CA PHE A 119 6.78 -9.85 -10.84
C PHE A 119 5.80 -10.25 -9.72
N GLN A 120 6.12 -11.31 -9.00
CA GLN A 120 5.48 -11.60 -7.72
C GLN A 120 6.07 -10.69 -6.63
N LEU A 121 5.20 -10.05 -5.85
CA LEU A 121 5.58 -9.31 -4.64
C LEU A 121 5.21 -10.16 -3.42
N PRO A 122 5.98 -11.21 -3.08
CA PRO A 122 5.69 -12.05 -1.93
C PRO A 122 5.86 -11.22 -0.65
N MET A 123 4.73 -10.87 -0.02
CA MET A 123 4.67 -10.15 1.24
C MET A 123 4.16 -11.09 2.32
N PHE A 124 4.72 -11.05 3.53
CA PHE A 124 4.29 -11.97 4.60
C PHE A 124 2.80 -11.86 4.94
N ILE A 125 2.16 -10.69 4.73
CA ILE A 125 0.71 -10.52 4.92
C ILE A 125 -0.11 -11.42 3.97
N ALA A 126 0.44 -11.73 2.80
CA ALA A 126 -0.16 -12.61 1.80
C ALA A 126 0.48 -14.01 1.83
N MET A 127 0.82 -14.53 3.02
CA MET A 127 1.37 -15.87 3.20
C MET A 127 0.62 -16.60 4.31
N ASP A 128 0.52 -17.93 4.18
CA ASP A 128 0.05 -18.79 5.25
C ASP A 128 1.20 -19.25 6.17
N ARG A 129 0.84 -20.00 7.22
CA ARG A 129 1.83 -20.67 8.07
C ARG A 129 2.50 -21.82 7.30
N PRO A 130 3.80 -22.08 7.53
CA PRO A 130 4.67 -21.46 8.53
C PRO A 130 5.43 -20.20 8.08
N GLN A 131 5.45 -19.87 6.78
CA GLN A 131 6.26 -18.79 6.22
C GLN A 131 5.91 -17.42 6.81
N HIS A 132 4.60 -17.10 6.91
CA HIS A 132 4.13 -15.87 7.56
C HIS A 132 4.69 -15.73 8.97
N THR A 133 4.64 -16.80 9.78
CA THR A 133 5.12 -16.77 11.17
C THR A 133 6.62 -16.47 11.23
N GLY A 134 7.40 -17.06 10.32
CA GLY A 134 8.84 -16.82 10.22
C GLY A 134 9.17 -15.36 9.90
N GLN A 135 8.57 -14.81 8.83
CA GLN A 135 8.83 -13.43 8.41
C GLN A 135 8.29 -12.40 9.39
N ARG A 136 7.08 -12.58 9.93
CA ARG A 136 6.53 -11.65 10.94
C ARG A 136 7.42 -11.55 12.18
N ARG A 137 8.07 -12.65 12.57
CA ARG A 137 8.98 -12.69 13.73
C ARG A 137 10.23 -11.84 13.54
N THR A 138 10.71 -11.61 12.31
CA THR A 138 11.92 -10.81 12.07
C THR A 138 11.68 -9.32 12.22
N VAL A 139 10.46 -8.84 11.97
CA VAL A 139 10.09 -7.42 12.04
C VAL A 139 9.38 -7.03 13.35
N ALA A 140 8.75 -7.97 14.05
CA ALA A 140 8.02 -7.71 15.29
C ALA A 140 8.83 -6.98 16.39
N PRO A 141 10.15 -7.21 16.59
CA PRO A 141 10.93 -6.53 17.61
C PRO A 141 10.94 -4.99 17.50
N ALA A 142 10.82 -4.44 16.29
CA ALA A 142 10.77 -3.00 16.05
C ALA A 142 9.53 -2.31 16.65
N PHE A 143 8.51 -3.09 17.05
CA PHE A 143 7.24 -2.60 17.58
C PHE A 143 7.02 -2.96 19.06
N THR A 144 8.09 -3.30 19.77
CA THR A 144 8.00 -3.58 21.22
C THR A 144 7.78 -2.30 22.02
N PRO A 145 7.22 -2.37 23.25
CA PRO A 145 7.05 -1.20 24.10
C PRO A 145 8.35 -0.41 24.34
N ALA A 146 9.49 -1.11 24.43
CA ALA A 146 10.80 -0.48 24.59
C ALA A 146 11.20 0.35 23.35
N GLU A 147 10.95 -0.17 22.14
CA GLU A 147 11.19 0.58 20.90
C GLU A 147 10.23 1.76 20.74
N MET A 148 8.97 1.62 21.18
CA MET A 148 8.02 2.75 21.19
C MET A 148 8.52 3.88 22.09
N GLU A 149 9.04 3.56 23.29
CA GLU A 149 9.62 4.55 24.20
C GLU A 149 10.87 5.20 23.59
N ARG A 150 11.74 4.41 22.95
CA ARG A 150 12.95 4.91 22.28
C ARG A 150 12.64 5.93 21.19
N MET A 151 11.60 5.69 20.37
CA MET A 151 11.21 6.60 19.28
C MET A 151 10.35 7.78 19.74
N SER A 152 9.77 7.72 20.95
CA SER A 152 8.81 8.72 21.48
C SER A 152 9.33 10.15 21.45
N ALA A 153 10.59 10.38 21.86
CA ALA A 153 11.17 11.72 21.91
C ALA A 153 11.31 12.34 20.51
N GLU A 154 11.79 11.56 19.55
CA GLU A 154 11.95 12.02 18.17
C GLU A 154 10.61 12.24 17.47
N ILE A 155 9.64 11.33 17.64
CA ILE A 155 8.28 11.48 17.11
C ILE A 155 7.64 12.76 17.66
N ARG A 156 7.77 13.01 18.97
CA ARG A 156 7.24 14.22 19.61
C ARG A 156 7.88 15.48 19.04
N GLN A 157 9.20 15.50 18.90
CA GLN A 157 9.92 16.63 18.33
C GLN A 157 9.43 16.92 16.90
N ARG A 158 9.43 15.91 16.03
CA ARG A 158 9.01 16.07 14.62
C ARG A 158 7.55 16.49 14.50
N THR A 159 6.68 15.93 15.33
CA THR A 159 5.28 16.34 15.40
C THR A 159 5.14 17.82 15.79
N ALA A 160 5.88 18.26 16.81
CA ALA A 160 5.89 19.66 17.21
C ALA A 160 6.39 20.57 16.09
N GLU A 161 7.51 20.25 15.45
CA GLU A 161 8.07 21.02 14.34
C GLU A 161 7.09 21.17 13.16
N VAL A 162 6.38 20.09 12.80
CA VAL A 162 5.36 20.14 11.73
C VAL A 162 4.20 21.05 12.14
N LEU A 163 3.68 20.89 13.36
CA LEU A 163 2.53 21.67 13.83
C LEU A 163 2.87 23.16 14.06
N ASP A 164 4.06 23.45 14.58
CA ASP A 164 4.55 24.82 14.80
C ASP A 164 4.81 25.56 13.48
N GLY A 165 5.06 24.82 12.39
CA GLY A 165 5.25 25.36 11.04
C GLY A 165 3.97 25.67 10.27
N LEU A 166 2.79 25.36 10.80
CA LEU A 166 1.51 25.57 10.10
C LEU A 166 1.09 27.04 10.11
N PRO A 167 0.52 27.55 8.99
CA PRO A 167 0.06 28.93 8.94
C PRO A 167 -1.23 29.11 9.74
N TRP A 168 -1.30 30.18 10.53
CA TRP A 168 -2.49 30.50 11.31
C TRP A 168 -3.45 31.40 10.53
N GLY A 169 -4.72 31.02 10.50
CA GLY A 169 -5.78 31.80 9.82
C GLY A 169 -5.78 31.69 8.29
N GLU A 170 -4.87 30.89 7.73
CA GLU A 170 -4.80 30.63 6.28
C GLU A 170 -5.30 29.22 5.95
N LYS A 171 -5.84 29.07 4.75
CA LYS A 171 -6.20 27.74 4.23
C LYS A 171 -4.96 27.04 3.71
N PHE A 172 -4.79 25.78 4.10
CA PHE A 172 -3.75 24.89 3.58
C PHE A 172 -4.30 23.47 3.46
N ASP A 173 -3.59 22.60 2.74
CA ASP A 173 -3.92 21.18 2.64
C ASP A 173 -3.37 20.42 3.86
N TRP A 174 -4.26 19.94 4.71
CA TRP A 174 -3.92 19.16 5.90
C TRP A 174 -3.33 17.78 5.53
N VAL A 175 -3.78 17.18 4.43
CA VAL A 175 -3.28 15.88 3.99
C VAL A 175 -1.81 16.00 3.63
N ASP A 176 -1.45 16.98 2.79
CA ASP A 176 -0.05 17.22 2.43
C ASP A 176 0.79 17.69 3.62
N LYS A 177 0.36 18.75 4.33
CA LYS A 177 1.21 19.43 5.32
C LYS A 177 1.34 18.72 6.65
N VAL A 178 0.39 17.84 6.99
CA VAL A 178 0.35 17.16 8.30
C VAL A 178 0.33 15.66 8.12
N SER A 179 -0.70 15.11 7.47
CA SER A 179 -0.89 13.66 7.42
C SER A 179 0.27 12.94 6.72
N ILE A 180 0.63 13.37 5.50
CA ILE A 180 1.71 12.76 4.73
C ILE A 180 3.06 13.05 5.39
N GLU A 181 3.31 14.29 5.83
CA GLU A 181 4.58 14.65 6.47
C GLU A 181 4.88 13.81 7.72
N LEU A 182 3.90 13.67 8.63
CA LEU A 182 4.11 12.91 9.87
C LEU A 182 4.24 11.41 9.61
N THR A 183 3.37 10.84 8.78
CA THR A 183 3.36 9.39 8.53
C THR A 183 4.58 8.94 7.72
N THR A 184 4.95 9.71 6.68
CA THR A 184 6.15 9.45 5.88
C THR A 184 7.42 9.68 6.69
N GLY A 185 7.41 10.66 7.60
CA GLY A 185 8.50 10.86 8.55
C GLY A 185 8.70 9.65 9.47
N MET A 186 7.62 9.03 9.94
CA MET A 186 7.69 7.79 10.72
C MET A 186 8.24 6.62 9.89
N LEU A 187 7.80 6.44 8.65
CA LEU A 187 8.34 5.41 7.76
C LEU A 187 9.83 5.62 7.51
N ALA A 188 10.26 6.87 7.30
CA ALA A 188 11.67 7.19 7.13
C ALA A 188 12.49 6.84 8.38
N LEU A 189 11.95 7.06 9.59
CA LEU A 189 12.58 6.64 10.83
C LEU A 189 12.71 5.11 10.92
N LEU A 190 11.62 4.38 10.68
CA LEU A 190 11.60 2.91 10.73
C LEU A 190 12.57 2.29 9.73
N PHE A 191 12.65 2.86 8.54
CA PHE A 191 13.55 2.37 7.51
C PHE A 191 14.95 2.95 7.61
N GLY A 192 15.26 3.90 8.49
CA GLY A 192 16.51 4.68 8.43
C GLY A 192 16.72 5.35 7.07
N PHE A 193 15.64 5.79 6.44
CA PHE A 193 15.61 6.35 5.08
C PHE A 193 16.17 7.78 5.07
N PRO A 194 16.91 8.20 4.02
CA PRO A 194 17.43 9.56 3.95
C PRO A 194 16.30 10.60 4.04
N TRP A 195 16.40 11.50 5.03
CA TRP A 195 15.29 12.40 5.37
C TRP A 195 14.84 13.29 4.22
N GLN A 196 15.79 13.76 3.41
CA GLN A 196 15.52 14.59 2.23
C GLN A 196 14.70 13.85 1.16
N ASP A 197 14.80 12.52 1.11
CA ASP A 197 14.17 11.70 0.09
C ASP A 197 12.88 11.04 0.59
N ARG A 198 12.47 11.26 1.85
CA ARG A 198 11.36 10.54 2.50
C ARG A 198 10.05 10.49 1.69
N ARG A 199 9.73 11.54 0.94
CA ARG A 199 8.53 11.62 0.09
C ARG A 199 8.52 10.59 -1.05
N LEU A 200 9.67 9.98 -1.38
CA LEU A 200 9.72 8.81 -2.27
C LEU A 200 8.96 7.62 -1.67
N LEU A 201 8.94 7.46 -0.34
CA LEU A 201 8.19 6.38 0.32
C LEU A 201 6.68 6.53 0.08
N THR A 202 6.14 7.74 0.19
CA THR A 202 4.74 8.03 -0.13
C THR A 202 4.47 7.76 -1.61
N TYR A 203 5.33 8.28 -2.47
CA TYR A 203 5.21 8.08 -3.92
C TYR A 203 5.14 6.59 -4.27
N TRP A 204 6.09 5.77 -3.81
CA TRP A 204 6.04 4.33 -4.07
C TRP A 204 4.84 3.65 -3.42
N SER A 205 4.39 4.11 -2.25
CA SER A 205 3.20 3.58 -1.58
C SER A 205 1.93 3.80 -2.39
N ASP A 206 1.74 5.00 -2.93
CA ASP A 206 0.55 5.34 -3.75
C ASP A 206 0.49 4.43 -4.98
N TRP A 207 1.63 4.22 -5.66
CA TRP A 207 1.72 3.30 -6.80
C TRP A 207 1.58 1.81 -6.43
N ALA A 208 2.09 1.41 -5.26
CA ALA A 208 2.01 0.02 -4.82
C ALA A 208 0.59 -0.37 -4.40
N GLY A 209 -0.12 0.54 -3.73
CA GLY A 209 -1.43 0.30 -3.11
C GLY A 209 -2.64 0.49 -4.00
N ASP A 210 -2.48 1.03 -5.21
CA ASP A 210 -3.57 1.23 -6.15
C ASP A 210 -4.03 -0.12 -6.75
N VAL A 211 -5.20 -0.57 -6.31
CA VAL A 211 -5.79 -1.86 -6.72
C VAL A 211 -6.36 -1.79 -8.14
N GLU A 212 -6.90 -0.64 -8.55
CA GLU A 212 -7.45 -0.48 -9.90
C GLU A 212 -6.32 -0.56 -10.93
N MET A 213 -5.22 0.15 -10.70
CA MET A 213 -4.01 0.06 -11.53
C MET A 213 -3.34 -1.32 -11.49
N ALA A 214 -3.46 -2.05 -10.39
CA ALA A 214 -2.93 -3.41 -10.29
C ALA A 214 -3.77 -4.43 -11.06
N ASN A 215 -5.08 -4.18 -11.20
CA ASN A 215 -6.02 -5.06 -11.88
C ASN A 215 -6.11 -4.78 -13.39
N ASP A 216 -5.58 -3.64 -13.86
CA ASP A 216 -5.53 -3.30 -15.29
C ASP A 216 -4.16 -3.66 -15.92
N PRO A 217 -4.12 -4.54 -16.95
CA PRO A 217 -2.88 -4.92 -17.63
C PRO A 217 -2.13 -3.74 -18.27
N SER A 218 -2.83 -2.69 -18.71
CA SER A 218 -2.22 -1.57 -19.45
C SER A 218 -1.48 -0.59 -18.55
N THR A 219 -1.81 -0.52 -17.26
CA THR A 219 -1.08 0.27 -16.25
C THR A 219 0.08 -0.49 -15.61
N PHE A 220 0.17 -1.80 -15.88
CA PHE A 220 1.13 -2.70 -15.24
C PHE A 220 2.59 -2.29 -15.47
N ASP A 221 2.99 -2.03 -16.72
CA ASP A 221 4.38 -1.65 -17.07
C ASP A 221 4.83 -0.40 -16.32
N LYS A 222 3.94 0.60 -16.23
CA LYS A 222 4.24 1.86 -15.56
C LYS A 222 4.38 1.66 -14.05
N ARG A 223 3.47 0.91 -13.44
CA ARG A 223 3.54 0.54 -12.03
C ARG A 223 4.81 -0.25 -11.74
N GLN A 224 5.17 -1.20 -12.60
CA GLN A 224 6.38 -2.01 -12.49
C GLN A 224 7.65 -1.15 -12.57
N GLU A 225 7.73 -0.19 -13.49
CA GLU A 225 8.85 0.77 -13.59
C GLU A 225 9.07 1.51 -12.26
N VAL A 226 7.98 2.01 -11.66
CA VAL A 226 8.03 2.74 -10.38
C VAL A 226 8.52 1.86 -9.23
N LEU A 227 7.99 0.63 -9.13
CA LEU A 227 8.35 -0.30 -8.08
C LEU A 227 9.77 -0.86 -8.24
N TRP A 228 10.28 -1.00 -9.46
CA TRP A 228 11.70 -1.30 -9.70
C TRP A 228 12.60 -0.16 -9.22
N GLY A 229 12.18 1.09 -9.39
CA GLY A 229 12.87 2.25 -8.81
C GLY A 229 12.96 2.18 -7.28
N CYS A 230 11.86 1.79 -6.63
CA CYS A 230 11.82 1.51 -5.18
C CYS A 230 12.79 0.40 -4.79
N ALA A 231 12.71 -0.75 -5.45
CA ALA A 231 13.57 -1.91 -5.18
C ALA A 231 15.06 -1.55 -5.36
N ALA A 232 15.41 -0.81 -6.41
CA ALA A 232 16.78 -0.35 -6.63
C ALA A 232 17.30 0.57 -5.51
N TYR A 233 16.46 1.50 -5.02
CA TYR A 233 16.82 2.36 -3.89
C TYR A 233 17.02 1.55 -2.61
N PHE A 234 16.09 0.66 -2.27
CA PHE A 234 16.21 -0.18 -1.08
C PHE A 234 17.38 -1.17 -1.15
N ASN A 235 17.71 -1.69 -2.34
CA ASN A 235 18.91 -2.52 -2.53
C ASN A 235 20.20 -1.74 -2.26
N LYS A 236 20.27 -0.47 -2.68
CA LYS A 236 21.39 0.41 -2.32
C LYS A 236 21.49 0.60 -0.80
N LEU A 237 20.39 0.91 -0.12
CA LEU A 237 20.37 1.05 1.34
C LEU A 237 20.76 -0.25 2.06
N TRP A 238 20.33 -1.40 1.53
CA TRP A 238 20.74 -2.71 2.01
C TRP A 238 22.25 -2.92 1.87
N ASP A 239 22.82 -2.61 0.71
CA ASP A 239 24.26 -2.75 0.45
C ASP A 239 25.13 -1.84 1.33
N GLU A 240 24.63 -0.65 1.67
CA GLU A 240 25.26 0.24 2.63
C GLU A 240 25.23 -0.35 4.05
N ARG A 241 24.09 -0.93 4.46
CA ARG A 241 23.88 -1.43 5.83
C ARG A 241 24.50 -2.79 6.11
N LYS A 242 24.51 -3.70 5.12
CA LYS A 242 25.10 -5.05 5.30
C LYS A 242 26.59 -4.99 5.66
N ASN A 243 27.24 -3.89 5.29
CA ASN A 243 28.66 -3.63 5.54
C ASN A 243 28.90 -2.66 6.72
N ALA A 244 27.84 -2.12 7.32
CA ALA A 244 27.92 -1.18 8.43
C ALA A 244 27.84 -1.92 9.78
N PRO A 245 28.36 -1.32 10.88
CA PRO A 245 28.08 -1.80 12.22
C PRO A 245 26.55 -1.83 12.49
N PRO A 246 26.05 -2.77 13.31
CA PRO A 246 24.65 -2.76 13.72
C PRO A 246 24.27 -1.41 14.32
N ALA A 247 23.31 -0.72 13.71
CA ALA A 247 22.67 0.46 14.28
C ALA A 247 21.43 0.02 15.09
N PRO A 248 21.08 0.75 16.17
CA PRO A 248 19.86 0.49 16.93
C PRO A 248 18.58 0.68 16.10
#